data_AF-A0A965RTI9-F1
#
_entry.id   AF-A0A965RTI9-F1
#
_cell.length_a   1.000
_cell.length_b   1.000
_cell.length_c   1.000
_cell.angle_alpha   90.00
_cell.angle_beta   90.00
_cell.angle_gamma   90.00
#
_symmetry.space_group_name_H-M   'P 1'
#
loop_
_entity.id
_entity.type
_entity.pdbx_description
1 polymer ?
#
loop_
_entity_poly.entity_id
_entity_poly.type
_entity_poly.pdbx_seq_one_letter_code
_entity_poly.pdbx_strand_id
1 'polypeptide(L)'
;ILIVHEWWGLNDYPKSRALKLAKEGFIAICIDMYGEGIVADNPKDASELAGQIYENPKLLWLRFNAGYETALKIRGVNPTKMAAIGYCFGGSVVLNAAKMGAPLDAVVSFHGGLAGVPLEKGKMKAAVLVCNGAADQFVPEKEIMKFKEEMKVNNVDFTFINYDNATHAFTNPNSTKVGEKFKMPIAYNKEADDKSWTDFFVFMRQKVN
;
A
#
# COMPACT_ATOMS: atom_id res chain seq x y z
N ILE A 1 -5.53 -7.39 8.98
CA ILE A 1 -4.86 -6.38 8.12
C ILE A 1 -3.88 -7.09 7.20
N LEU A 2 -4.14 -7.04 5.90
CA LEU A 2 -3.21 -7.49 4.86
C LEU A 2 -2.15 -6.42 4.63
N ILE A 3 -0.90 -6.83 4.38
CA ILE A 3 0.22 -5.92 4.13
C ILE A 3 0.87 -6.32 2.81
N VAL A 4 0.91 -5.40 1.86
CA VAL A 4 1.63 -5.61 0.59
C VAL A 4 2.97 -4.88 0.64
N HIS A 5 4.03 -5.62 0.30
CA HIS A 5 5.41 -5.17 0.36
C HIS A 5 5.74 -4.06 -0.67
N GLU A 6 6.88 -3.40 -0.48
CA GLU A 6 7.50 -2.55 -1.51
C GLU A 6 7.98 -3.40 -2.69
N TRP A 7 8.38 -2.80 -3.80
CA TRP A 7 8.85 -3.51 -5.01
C TRP A 7 10.05 -4.46 -4.80
N TRP A 8 10.67 -4.45 -3.62
CA TRP A 8 11.76 -5.34 -3.23
C TRP A 8 11.32 -6.77 -2.93
N GLY A 9 10.01 -7.04 -2.82
CA GLY A 9 9.49 -8.33 -2.37
C GLY A 9 9.25 -8.39 -0.86
N LEU A 10 8.83 -9.57 -0.36
CA LEU A 10 8.51 -9.81 1.05
C LEU A 10 9.78 -9.92 1.95
N ASN A 11 10.51 -8.82 2.07
CA ASN A 11 11.69 -8.71 2.93
C ASN A 11 11.35 -8.34 4.39
N ASP A 12 12.34 -7.95 5.19
CA ASP A 12 12.17 -7.69 6.62
C ASP A 12 11.36 -6.42 6.93
N TYR A 13 11.33 -5.43 6.02
CA TYR A 13 10.62 -4.19 6.25
C TYR A 13 9.10 -4.39 6.43
N PRO A 14 8.34 -4.98 5.48
CA PRO A 14 6.91 -5.25 5.67
C PRO A 14 6.64 -6.21 6.85
N LYS A 15 7.54 -7.18 7.12
CA LYS A 15 7.44 -8.08 8.29
C LYS A 15 7.54 -7.30 9.60
N SER A 16 8.44 -6.31 9.68
CA SER A 16 8.55 -5.44 10.85
C SER A 16 7.28 -4.60 11.07
N ARG A 17 6.61 -4.16 9.98
CA ARG A 17 5.32 -3.46 10.07
C ARG A 17 4.19 -4.39 10.50
N ALA A 18 4.22 -5.65 10.09
CA ALA A 18 3.31 -6.68 10.61
C ALA A 18 3.48 -6.87 12.12
N LEU A 19 4.71 -6.96 12.61
CA LEU A 19 5.00 -7.04 14.04
C LEU A 19 4.53 -5.80 14.81
N LYS A 20 4.68 -4.60 14.23
CA LYS A 20 4.14 -3.35 14.82
C LYS A 20 2.62 -3.44 14.97
N LEU A 21 1.90 -3.87 13.93
CA LEU A 21 0.45 -4.05 14.00
C LEU A 21 0.01 -5.13 14.97
N ALA A 22 0.75 -6.24 15.07
CA ALA A 22 0.47 -7.30 16.02
C ALA A 22 0.55 -6.82 17.48
N LYS A 23 1.50 -5.92 17.79
CA LYS A 23 1.62 -5.30 19.11
C LYS A 23 0.44 -4.40 19.48
N GLU A 24 -0.23 -3.84 18.48
CA GLU A 24 -1.45 -3.04 18.63
C GLU A 24 -2.73 -3.90 18.64
N GLY A 25 -2.60 -5.23 18.62
CA GLY A 25 -3.72 -6.17 18.74
C GLY A 25 -4.36 -6.60 17.41
N PHE A 26 -3.78 -6.24 16.27
CA PHE A 26 -4.29 -6.67 14.96
C PHE A 26 -3.70 -8.01 14.53
N ILE A 27 -4.49 -8.82 13.83
CA ILE A 27 -3.94 -9.90 13.00
C ILE A 27 -3.38 -9.27 11.73
N ALA A 28 -2.06 -9.33 11.56
CA ALA A 28 -1.34 -8.75 10.44
C ALA A 28 -0.71 -9.84 9.57
N ILE A 29 -0.93 -9.77 8.26
CA ILE A 29 -0.53 -10.82 7.31
C ILE A 29 0.13 -10.16 6.11
N CYS A 30 1.41 -10.46 5.89
CA CYS A 30 2.09 -10.00 4.68
C CYS A 30 1.73 -10.90 3.49
N ILE A 31 1.40 -10.28 2.35
CA ILE A 31 1.14 -10.97 1.09
C ILE A 31 2.45 -10.99 0.29
N ASP A 32 2.86 -12.18 -0.15
CA ASP A 32 3.94 -12.35 -1.12
C ASP A 32 3.37 -12.23 -2.55
N MET A 33 3.53 -11.05 -3.15
CA MET A 33 2.97 -10.77 -4.48
C MET A 33 3.77 -11.42 -5.60
N TYR A 34 5.07 -11.69 -5.38
CA TYR A 34 5.93 -12.33 -6.37
C TYR A 34 5.87 -13.86 -6.27
N GLY A 35 5.61 -14.38 -5.07
CA GLY A 35 5.53 -15.81 -4.79
C GLY A 35 6.90 -16.41 -4.50
N GLU A 36 6.88 -17.59 -3.87
CA GLU A 36 8.08 -18.37 -3.55
C GLU A 36 9.12 -17.62 -2.69
N GLY A 37 8.72 -16.54 -2.03
CA GLY A 37 9.62 -15.71 -1.22
C GLY A 37 10.63 -14.90 -2.04
N ILE A 38 10.38 -14.69 -3.34
CA ILE A 38 11.27 -13.92 -4.21
C ILE A 38 11.42 -12.48 -3.69
N VAL A 39 12.68 -12.04 -3.62
CA VAL A 39 13.06 -10.67 -3.28
C VAL A 39 14.11 -10.16 -4.25
N ALA A 40 14.12 -8.85 -4.49
CA ALA A 40 15.13 -8.17 -5.31
C ALA A 40 16.07 -7.35 -4.42
N ASP A 41 17.34 -7.27 -4.81
CA ASP A 41 18.39 -6.51 -4.12
C ASP A 41 18.91 -5.31 -4.93
N ASN A 42 18.39 -5.14 -6.15
CA ASN A 42 18.75 -4.06 -7.06
C ASN A 42 17.52 -3.55 -7.85
N PRO A 43 17.51 -2.26 -8.27
CA PRO A 43 16.37 -1.64 -8.93
C PRO A 43 15.92 -2.30 -10.23
N LYS A 44 16.85 -2.91 -10.99
CA LYS A 44 16.53 -3.52 -12.28
C LYS A 44 15.61 -4.72 -12.07
N ASP A 45 16.01 -5.64 -11.19
CA ASP A 45 15.22 -6.84 -10.91
C ASP A 45 13.92 -6.50 -10.18
N ALA A 46 13.95 -5.52 -9.26
CA ALA A 46 12.75 -5.02 -8.58
C ALA A 46 11.74 -4.42 -9.59
N SER A 47 12.23 -3.66 -10.58
CA SER A 47 11.40 -3.11 -11.64
C SER A 47 10.80 -4.20 -12.52
N GLU A 48 11.56 -5.24 -12.87
CA GLU A 48 11.08 -6.36 -13.69
C GLU A 48 9.96 -7.13 -12.96
N LEU A 49 10.18 -7.48 -11.69
CA LEU A 49 9.20 -8.18 -10.87
C LEU A 49 7.93 -7.35 -10.65
N ALA A 50 8.06 -6.07 -10.29
CA ALA A 50 6.92 -5.18 -10.11
C ALA A 50 6.17 -4.96 -11.44
N GLY A 51 6.88 -4.83 -12.55
CA GLY A 51 6.31 -4.64 -13.89
C GLY A 51 5.35 -5.75 -14.29
N GLN A 52 5.70 -7.02 -14.03
CA GLN A 52 4.84 -8.16 -14.29
C GLN A 52 3.46 -8.06 -13.60
N ILE A 53 3.41 -7.43 -12.43
CA ILE A 53 2.15 -7.22 -11.68
C ILE A 53 1.44 -5.94 -12.15
N TYR A 54 2.16 -4.84 -12.36
CA TYR A 54 1.59 -3.57 -12.80
C TYR A 54 0.89 -3.68 -14.15
N GLU A 55 1.49 -4.40 -15.09
CA GLU A 55 0.98 -4.54 -16.46
C GLU A 55 -0.11 -5.60 -16.58
N ASN A 56 -0.38 -6.35 -15.50
CA ASN A 56 -1.33 -7.46 -15.50
C ASN A 56 -2.31 -7.38 -14.32
N PRO A 57 -3.41 -6.61 -14.45
CA PRO A 57 -4.44 -6.50 -13.41
C PRO A 57 -5.03 -7.85 -12.98
N LYS A 58 -5.11 -8.83 -13.89
CA LYS A 58 -5.59 -10.18 -13.56
C LYS A 58 -4.61 -10.91 -12.63
N LEU A 59 -3.31 -10.80 -12.88
CA LEU A 59 -2.29 -11.39 -12.01
C LEU A 59 -2.25 -10.69 -10.65
N LEU A 60 -2.33 -9.35 -10.62
CA LEU A 60 -2.46 -8.58 -9.39
C LEU A 60 -3.63 -9.08 -8.55
N TRP A 61 -4.83 -9.18 -9.15
CA TRP A 61 -6.01 -9.69 -8.47
C TRP A 61 -5.81 -11.11 -7.95
N LEU A 62 -5.30 -12.02 -8.79
CA LEU A 62 -5.10 -13.42 -8.42
C LEU A 62 -4.17 -13.55 -7.20
N ARG A 63 -3.03 -12.84 -7.20
CA ARG A 63 -2.05 -12.87 -6.10
C ARG A 63 -2.59 -12.24 -4.83
N PHE A 64 -3.21 -11.05 -4.94
CA PHE A 64 -3.81 -10.38 -3.81
C PHE A 64 -4.94 -11.23 -3.18
N ASN A 65 -5.84 -11.76 -4.02
CA ASN A 65 -6.97 -12.55 -3.56
C ASN A 65 -6.52 -13.88 -2.92
N ALA A 66 -5.46 -14.52 -3.42
CA ALA A 66 -4.89 -15.68 -2.76
C ALA A 66 -4.40 -15.35 -1.33
N GLY A 67 -3.78 -14.19 -1.13
CA GLY A 67 -3.41 -13.69 0.20
C GLY A 67 -4.63 -13.40 1.09
N TYR A 68 -5.66 -12.77 0.54
CA TYR A 68 -6.93 -12.51 1.22
C TYR A 68 -7.63 -13.81 1.67
N GLU A 69 -7.82 -14.78 0.77
CA GLU A 69 -8.45 -16.07 1.07
C GLU A 69 -7.64 -16.88 2.09
N THR A 70 -6.32 -16.76 2.07
CA THR A 70 -5.45 -17.39 3.07
C THR A 70 -5.64 -16.74 4.43
N ALA A 71 -5.76 -15.41 4.48
CA ALA A 71 -6.01 -14.68 5.72
C ALA A 71 -7.32 -15.09 6.39
N LEU A 72 -8.39 -15.31 5.62
CA LEU A 72 -9.69 -15.74 6.16
C LEU A 72 -9.63 -17.09 6.89
N LYS A 73 -8.63 -17.92 6.60
CA LYS A 73 -8.44 -19.23 7.24
C LYS A 73 -7.68 -19.14 8.58
N ILE A 74 -7.13 -17.98 8.93
CA ILE A 74 -6.40 -17.79 10.18
C ILE A 74 -7.38 -17.60 11.33
N ARG A 75 -7.22 -18.42 12.38
CA ARG A 75 -8.04 -18.34 13.59
C ARG A 75 -8.02 -16.93 14.18
N GLY A 76 -9.20 -16.36 14.43
CA GLY A 76 -9.37 -15.04 15.01
C GLY A 76 -9.53 -13.91 13.99
N VAL A 77 -9.33 -14.18 12.69
CA VAL A 77 -9.64 -13.20 11.64
C VAL A 77 -11.15 -13.00 11.56
N ASN A 78 -11.59 -11.75 11.61
CA ASN A 78 -12.97 -11.37 11.39
C ASN A 78 -13.16 -10.97 9.92
N PRO A 79 -13.94 -11.75 9.13
CA PRO A 79 -14.15 -11.46 7.71
C PRO A 79 -14.91 -10.15 7.44
N THR A 80 -15.54 -9.56 8.46
CA THR A 80 -16.27 -8.28 8.35
C THR A 80 -15.45 -7.08 8.84
N LYS A 81 -14.15 -7.28 9.12
CA LYS A 81 -13.20 -6.25 9.57
C LYS A 81 -11.87 -6.39 8.84
N MET A 82 -11.95 -6.39 7.52
CA MET A 82 -10.83 -6.64 6.63
C MET A 82 -10.27 -5.32 6.10
N ALA A 83 -8.98 -5.12 6.26
CA ALA A 83 -8.28 -3.97 5.71
C ALA A 83 -6.97 -4.40 5.05
N ALA A 84 -6.51 -3.62 4.09
CA ALA A 84 -5.21 -3.81 3.45
C ALA A 84 -4.39 -2.53 3.47
N ILE A 85 -3.10 -2.65 3.78
CA ILE A 85 -2.14 -1.57 3.67
C ILE A 85 -1.03 -1.95 2.72
N GLY A 86 -0.38 -0.96 2.11
CA GLY A 86 0.74 -1.22 1.23
C GLY A 86 1.71 -0.05 1.15
N TYR A 87 2.95 -0.36 0.80
CA TYR A 87 4.07 0.58 0.71
C TYR A 87 4.60 0.61 -0.72
N CYS A 88 4.80 1.79 -1.32
CA CYS A 88 5.32 1.91 -2.69
C CYS A 88 4.47 1.08 -3.67
N PHE A 89 5.05 0.06 -4.31
CA PHE A 89 4.36 -0.96 -5.09
C PHE A 89 3.14 -1.53 -4.38
N GLY A 90 3.27 -1.89 -3.11
CA GLY A 90 2.15 -2.39 -2.33
C GLY A 90 1.02 -1.39 -2.16
N GLY A 91 1.34 -0.10 -2.06
CA GLY A 91 0.35 0.98 -1.98
C GLY A 91 -0.48 1.05 -3.26
N SER A 92 0.17 0.95 -4.42
CA SER A 92 -0.49 0.82 -5.71
C SER A 92 -1.36 -0.45 -5.76
N VAL A 93 -0.84 -1.60 -5.31
CA VAL A 93 -1.56 -2.88 -5.33
C VAL A 93 -2.83 -2.82 -4.51
N VAL A 94 -2.80 -2.31 -3.28
CA VAL A 94 -3.99 -2.29 -2.41
C VAL A 94 -5.07 -1.34 -2.95
N LEU A 95 -4.68 -0.19 -3.52
CA LEU A 95 -5.62 0.71 -4.18
C LEU A 95 -6.29 0.02 -5.37
N ASN A 96 -5.51 -0.61 -6.23
CA ASN A 96 -6.02 -1.30 -7.40
C ASN A 96 -6.90 -2.50 -7.02
N ALA A 97 -6.51 -3.31 -6.03
CA ALA A 97 -7.32 -4.41 -5.52
C ALA A 97 -8.69 -3.94 -5.01
N ALA A 98 -8.73 -2.83 -4.27
CA ALA A 98 -9.99 -2.23 -3.84
C ALA A 98 -10.82 -1.68 -5.02
N LYS A 99 -10.19 -1.07 -6.05
CA LYS A 99 -10.90 -0.66 -7.28
C LYS A 99 -11.51 -1.84 -8.03
N MET A 100 -10.86 -3.01 -8.00
CA MET A 100 -11.37 -4.26 -8.57
C MET A 100 -12.45 -4.94 -7.72
N GLY A 101 -12.73 -4.40 -6.52
CA GLY A 101 -13.79 -4.88 -5.64
C GLY A 101 -13.33 -5.92 -4.62
N ALA A 102 -12.08 -5.86 -4.18
CA ALA A 102 -11.64 -6.64 -3.03
C ALA A 102 -12.55 -6.33 -1.82
N PRO A 103 -13.06 -7.35 -1.11
CA PRO A 103 -13.99 -7.17 0.01
C PRO A 103 -13.23 -6.67 1.26
N LEU A 104 -12.95 -5.37 1.27
CA LEU A 104 -12.23 -4.68 2.32
C LEU A 104 -13.07 -3.51 2.85
N ASP A 105 -13.03 -3.30 4.16
CA ASP A 105 -13.61 -2.15 4.85
C ASP A 105 -12.71 -0.90 4.70
N ALA A 106 -11.40 -1.11 4.62
CA ALA A 106 -10.43 -0.03 4.49
C ALA A 106 -9.18 -0.40 3.68
N VAL A 107 -8.64 0.58 2.95
CA VAL A 107 -7.34 0.50 2.28
C VAL A 107 -6.48 1.70 2.63
N VAL A 108 -5.22 1.46 2.98
CA VAL A 108 -4.23 2.51 3.26
C VAL A 108 -3.01 2.37 2.36
N SER A 109 -2.74 3.38 1.54
CA SER A 109 -1.55 3.47 0.69
C SER A 109 -0.52 4.38 1.33
N PHE A 110 0.68 3.88 1.57
CA PHE A 110 1.85 4.69 1.94
C PHE A 110 2.74 4.84 0.70
N HIS A 111 2.92 6.09 0.25
CA HIS A 111 3.74 6.46 -0.93
C HIS A 111 3.52 5.54 -2.13
N GLY A 112 2.28 5.09 -2.35
CA GLY A 112 1.93 4.26 -3.50
C GLY A 112 1.59 5.07 -4.74
N GLY A 113 1.80 4.46 -5.91
CA GLY A 113 1.31 5.01 -7.17
C GLY A 113 -0.23 5.04 -7.19
N LEU A 114 -0.79 6.07 -7.82
CA LEU A 114 -2.23 6.34 -7.81
C LEU A 114 -2.93 5.90 -9.11
N ALA A 115 -2.14 5.71 -10.17
CA ALA A 115 -2.58 5.17 -11.44
C ALA A 115 -2.84 3.65 -11.37
N GLY A 116 -3.48 3.13 -12.41
CA GLY A 116 -3.78 1.72 -12.58
C GLY A 116 -5.18 1.50 -13.16
N VAL A 117 -5.89 0.50 -12.65
CA VAL A 117 -7.22 0.13 -13.12
C VAL A 117 -8.21 1.29 -12.88
N PRO A 118 -9.11 1.57 -13.84
CA PRO A 118 -10.18 2.53 -13.62
C PRO A 118 -11.16 2.01 -12.58
N LEU A 119 -11.68 2.91 -11.74
CA LEU A 119 -12.73 2.57 -10.80
C LEU A 119 -14.09 2.47 -11.51
N GLU A 120 -14.66 1.27 -11.52
CA GLU A 120 -16.05 1.08 -11.90
C GLU A 120 -17.00 1.51 -10.77
N LYS A 121 -18.09 2.18 -11.13
CA LYS A 121 -19.05 2.71 -10.15
C LYS A 121 -19.57 1.62 -9.24
N GLY A 122 -19.40 1.82 -7.94
CA GLY A 122 -19.89 0.91 -6.91
C GLY A 122 -19.03 -0.33 -6.67
N LYS A 123 -17.90 -0.52 -7.38
CA LYS A 123 -16.99 -1.65 -7.13
C LYS A 123 -16.17 -1.49 -5.85
N MET A 124 -15.59 -0.33 -5.63
CA MET A 124 -14.85 -0.04 -4.40
C MET A 124 -15.82 0.24 -3.26
N LYS A 125 -15.74 -0.58 -2.21
CA LYS A 125 -16.50 -0.38 -0.95
C LYS A 125 -15.63 0.12 0.20
N ALA A 126 -14.32 -0.14 0.12
CA ALA A 126 -13.37 0.26 1.15
C ALA A 126 -13.31 1.78 1.30
N ALA A 127 -13.23 2.26 2.53
CA ALA A 127 -12.72 3.59 2.80
C ALA A 127 -11.24 3.65 2.43
N VAL A 128 -10.77 4.80 1.95
CA VAL A 128 -9.39 4.95 1.45
C VAL A 128 -8.61 6.01 2.22
N LEU A 129 -7.43 5.66 2.70
CA LEU A 129 -6.42 6.62 3.16
C LEU A 129 -5.21 6.57 2.23
N VAL A 130 -4.83 7.73 1.69
CA VAL A 130 -3.56 7.88 0.97
C VAL A 130 -2.62 8.75 1.78
N CYS A 131 -1.47 8.19 2.10
CA CYS A 131 -0.35 8.83 2.79
C CYS A 131 0.76 9.11 1.77
N ASN A 132 0.74 10.30 1.16
CA ASN A 132 1.66 10.69 0.08
C ASN A 132 2.79 11.60 0.57
N GLY A 133 3.99 11.45 0.02
CA GLY A 133 5.08 12.40 0.26
C GLY A 133 4.96 13.63 -0.64
N ALA A 134 4.96 14.83 -0.07
CA ALA A 134 4.82 16.07 -0.87
C ALA A 134 6.04 16.34 -1.77
N ALA A 135 7.20 15.77 -1.45
CA ALA A 135 8.43 15.85 -2.23
C ALA A 135 8.67 14.58 -3.08
N ASP A 136 7.66 13.71 -3.22
CA ASP A 136 7.73 12.50 -4.03
C ASP A 136 7.77 12.85 -5.54
N GLN A 137 8.84 12.44 -6.23
CA GLN A 137 9.02 12.69 -7.66
C GLN A 137 8.38 11.61 -8.56
N PHE A 138 7.90 10.51 -7.98
CA PHE A 138 7.27 9.42 -8.73
C PHE A 138 5.75 9.54 -8.82
N VAL A 139 5.14 10.47 -8.06
CA VAL A 139 3.69 10.72 -8.08
C VAL A 139 3.43 12.18 -8.49
N PRO A 140 3.28 12.46 -9.81
CA PRO A 140 3.04 13.81 -10.28
C PRO A 140 1.71 14.39 -9.78
N GLU A 141 1.64 15.72 -9.62
CA GLU A 141 0.42 16.42 -9.18
C GLU A 141 -0.79 16.10 -10.05
N LYS A 142 -0.60 15.94 -11.36
CA LYS A 142 -1.66 15.55 -12.31
C LYS A 142 -2.30 14.20 -11.94
N GLU A 143 -1.51 13.24 -11.45
CA GLU A 143 -2.04 11.94 -11.01
C GLU A 143 -2.80 12.06 -9.70
N ILE A 144 -2.32 12.89 -8.77
CA ILE A 144 -3.03 13.20 -7.52
C ILE A 144 -4.40 13.80 -7.83
N MET A 145 -4.46 14.79 -8.73
CA MET A 145 -5.70 15.43 -9.12
C MET A 145 -6.67 14.45 -9.80
N LYS A 146 -6.16 13.61 -10.71
CA LYS A 146 -6.96 12.56 -11.37
C LYS A 146 -7.52 11.56 -10.37
N PHE A 147 -6.71 11.12 -9.41
CA PHE A 147 -7.13 10.18 -8.37
C PHE A 147 -8.23 10.80 -7.49
N LYS A 148 -8.03 12.03 -6.99
CA LYS A 148 -9.03 12.72 -6.16
C LYS A 148 -10.36 12.90 -6.89
N GLU A 149 -10.32 13.25 -8.18
CA GLU A 149 -11.53 13.38 -9.00
C GLU A 149 -12.22 12.02 -9.20
N GLU A 150 -11.48 10.95 -9.51
CA GLU A 150 -12.03 9.60 -9.65
C GLU A 150 -12.73 9.13 -8.37
N MET A 151 -12.11 9.35 -7.20
CA MET A 151 -12.70 9.00 -5.90
C MET A 151 -13.97 9.81 -5.64
N LYS A 152 -13.95 11.12 -5.93
CA LYS A 152 -15.09 12.02 -5.76
C LYS A 152 -16.29 11.65 -6.64
N VAL A 153 -16.06 11.46 -7.95
CA VAL A 153 -17.12 11.11 -8.92
C VAL A 153 -17.80 9.77 -8.56
N ASN A 154 -17.05 8.86 -7.96
CA ASN A 154 -17.56 7.57 -7.51
C ASN A 154 -18.11 7.57 -6.07
N ASN A 155 -18.13 8.72 -5.39
CA ASN A 155 -18.54 8.87 -3.99
C ASN A 155 -17.81 7.91 -3.03
N VAL A 156 -16.50 7.72 -3.24
CA VAL A 156 -15.65 6.95 -2.33
C VAL A 156 -15.37 7.77 -1.08
N ASP A 157 -15.48 7.16 0.10
CA ASP A 157 -15.02 7.74 1.36
C ASP A 157 -13.49 7.72 1.40
N PHE A 158 -12.85 8.84 1.07
CA PHE A 158 -11.39 8.91 1.00
C PHE A 158 -10.80 10.11 1.74
N THR A 159 -9.61 9.90 2.28
CA THR A 159 -8.73 10.94 2.84
C THR A 159 -7.38 10.88 2.12
N PHE A 160 -6.86 12.03 1.71
CA PHE A 160 -5.56 12.14 1.05
C PHE A 160 -4.70 13.14 1.82
N ILE A 161 -3.56 12.69 2.34
CA ILE A 161 -2.64 13.50 3.14
C ILE A 161 -1.30 13.60 2.42
N ASN A 162 -0.81 14.83 2.26
CA ASN A 162 0.54 15.12 1.82
C ASN A 162 1.40 15.43 3.05
N TYR A 163 2.49 14.71 3.22
CA TYR A 163 3.49 14.98 4.26
C TYR A 163 4.62 15.85 3.68
N ASP A 164 4.78 17.05 4.21
CA ASP A 164 5.78 18.00 3.75
C ASP A 164 7.20 17.43 3.86
N ASN A 165 8.05 17.74 2.88
CA ASN A 165 9.46 17.29 2.79
C ASN A 165 9.66 15.77 2.72
N ALA A 166 8.60 14.96 2.69
CA ALA A 166 8.70 13.52 2.53
C ALA A 166 8.82 13.15 1.05
N THR A 167 9.87 12.42 0.70
CA THR A 167 10.03 11.81 -0.63
C THR A 167 9.27 10.50 -0.72
N HIS A 168 9.40 9.79 -1.82
CA HIS A 168 8.98 8.39 -1.90
C HIS A 168 9.73 7.51 -0.87
N ALA A 169 9.11 6.39 -0.50
CA ALA A 169 9.63 5.45 0.50
C ALA A 169 9.94 6.09 1.87
N PHE A 170 9.29 7.20 2.23
CA PHE A 170 9.56 7.96 3.46
C PHE A 170 9.37 7.16 4.75
N THR A 171 8.63 6.06 4.70
CA THR A 171 8.40 5.19 5.86
C THR A 171 9.52 4.18 6.10
N ASN A 172 10.41 3.91 5.15
CA ASN A 172 11.40 2.84 5.31
C ASN A 172 12.74 3.42 5.80
N PRO A 173 13.22 3.10 7.02
CA PRO A 173 14.49 3.61 7.55
C PRO A 173 15.71 3.29 6.67
N ASN A 174 15.64 2.24 5.85
CA ASN A 174 16.72 1.87 4.94
C ASN A 174 16.68 2.63 3.61
N SER A 175 15.62 3.40 3.31
CA SER A 175 15.45 4.03 2.00
C SER A 175 16.54 5.07 1.70
N THR A 176 17.01 5.84 2.68
CA THR A 176 18.13 6.79 2.47
C THR A 176 19.38 6.08 1.94
N LYS A 177 19.80 4.98 2.60
CA LYS A 177 20.97 4.21 2.18
C LYS A 177 20.81 3.60 0.78
N VAL A 178 19.60 3.12 0.46
CA VAL A 178 19.28 2.56 -0.86
C VAL A 178 19.26 3.65 -1.92
N GLY A 179 18.69 4.81 -1.61
CA GLY A 179 18.65 6.00 -2.46
C GLY A 179 20.04 6.49 -2.82
N GLU A 180 20.94 6.59 -1.85
CA GLU A 180 22.36 6.92 -2.07
C GLU A 180 23.07 5.86 -2.94
N LYS A 181 22.91 4.56 -2.61
CA LYS A 181 23.55 3.45 -3.31
C LYS A 181 23.17 3.41 -4.79
N PHE A 182 21.90 3.59 -5.11
CA PHE A 182 21.36 3.44 -6.46
C PHE A 182 21.01 4.77 -7.15
N LYS A 183 21.34 5.91 -6.52
CA LYS A 183 21.04 7.27 -6.99
C LYS A 183 19.55 7.50 -7.28
N MET A 184 18.70 6.98 -6.40
CA MET A 184 17.24 7.16 -6.48
C MET A 184 16.79 8.32 -5.58
N PRO A 185 15.77 9.11 -5.99
CA PRO A 185 15.23 10.23 -5.21
C PRO A 185 14.32 9.74 -4.07
N ILE A 186 14.85 8.89 -3.19
CA ILE A 186 14.16 8.32 -2.02
C ILE A 186 15.00 8.54 -0.76
N ALA A 187 14.34 8.88 0.34
CA ALA A 187 14.95 9.05 1.64
C ALA A 187 13.93 8.76 2.75
N TYR A 188 14.44 8.32 3.89
CA TYR A 188 13.63 8.13 5.09
C TYR A 188 13.27 9.49 5.68
N ASN A 189 12.01 9.67 6.06
CA ASN A 189 11.57 10.83 6.83
C ASN A 189 10.82 10.35 8.06
N LYS A 190 11.49 10.41 9.21
CA LYS A 190 10.96 9.91 10.49
C LYS A 190 9.67 10.62 10.91
N GLU A 191 9.59 11.93 10.72
CA GLU A 191 8.42 12.73 11.09
C GLU A 191 7.20 12.31 10.26
N ALA A 192 7.37 12.18 8.94
CA ALA A 192 6.32 11.71 8.05
C ALA A 192 5.92 10.25 8.34
N ASP A 193 6.89 9.37 8.64
CA ASP A 193 6.60 7.99 9.06
C ASP A 193 5.73 7.97 10.32
N ASP A 194 6.15 8.62 11.39
CA ASP A 194 5.42 8.66 12.66
C ASP A 194 4.03 9.28 12.52
N LYS A 195 3.93 10.40 11.79
CA LYS A 195 2.65 11.08 11.55
C LYS A 195 1.71 10.22 10.72
N SER A 196 2.21 9.61 9.64
CA SER A 196 1.39 8.76 8.78
C SER A 196 0.87 7.50 9.48
N TRP A 197 1.62 6.95 10.42
CA TRP A 197 1.14 5.86 11.28
C TRP A 197 0.09 6.33 12.28
N THR A 198 0.24 7.54 12.81
CA THR A 198 -0.77 8.14 13.69
C THR A 198 -2.09 8.32 12.94
N ASP A 199 -2.04 8.90 11.75
CA ASP A 199 -3.20 9.13 10.88
C ASP A 199 -3.83 7.80 10.45
N PHE A 200 -3.02 6.79 10.14
CA PHE A 200 -3.48 5.43 9.88
C PHE A 200 -4.29 4.85 11.05
N PHE A 201 -3.80 4.92 12.29
CA PHE A 201 -4.55 4.36 13.42
C PHE A 201 -5.85 5.13 13.71
N VAL A 202 -5.84 6.46 13.54
CA VAL A 202 -7.06 7.28 13.64
C VAL A 202 -8.08 6.82 12.59
N PHE A 203 -7.64 6.68 11.34
CA PHE A 203 -8.48 6.23 10.23
C PHE A 203 -9.04 4.81 10.47
N MET A 204 -8.21 3.86 10.88
CA MET A 204 -8.63 2.49 11.16
C MET A 204 -9.71 2.42 12.26
N ARG A 205 -9.56 3.19 13.35
CA ARG A 205 -10.57 3.27 14.41
C ARG A 205 -11.91 3.84 13.93
N GLN A 206 -11.89 4.75 12.96
CA GLN A 206 -13.10 5.36 12.41
C GLN A 206 -13.82 4.45 11.42
N LYS A 207 -13.07 3.66 10.63
CA LYS A 207 -13.62 2.97 9.46
C LYS A 207 -13.80 1.46 9.60
N VAL A 208 -13.06 0.81 10.49
CA VAL A 208 -13.00 -0.68 10.58
C VAL A 208 -13.50 -1.20 11.94
N ASN A 209 -14.04 -0.32 12.80
CA ASN A 209 -14.28 -0.57 14.23
C ASN A 209 -14.89 -1.93 14.57
#